data_AF-A0A087URD2-F1
#
_entry.id   AF-A0A087URD2-F1
#
_cell.length_a   1.000
_cell.length_b   1.000
_cell.length_c   1.000
_cell.angle_alpha   90.00
_cell.angle_beta   90.00
_cell.angle_gamma   90.00
#
_symmetry.space_group_name_H-M   'P 1'
#
loop_
_entity.id
_entity.type
_entity.pdbx_description
1 polymer ?
#
loop_
_entity_poly.entity_id
_entity_poly.type
_entity_poly.pdbx_seq_one_letter_code
_entity_poly.pdbx_strand_id
1 'polypeptide(L)'
;MANGYYGQAGTVGASYYLPTIPYDDHRYTFFLYCQQDLIKVKKEMDASQRLRFNTKKFTKKYGLGNPVAANFFALSTEAPEPAEEISESSSESESHDSRPGGLLAFIPN
;
A
#
# COMPACT_ATOMS: atom_id res chain seq x y z
N MET A 1 1.71 16.44 -15.65
CA MET A 1 2.80 15.44 -15.58
C MET A 1 3.83 15.92 -14.57
N ALA A 2 4.44 15.03 -13.81
CA ALA A 2 5.44 15.40 -12.79
C ALA A 2 6.77 15.78 -13.46
N ASN A 3 7.14 17.05 -13.40
CA ASN A 3 8.38 17.57 -14.01
C ASN A 3 9.62 17.31 -13.12
N GLY A 4 9.80 16.09 -12.64
CA GLY A 4 10.95 15.71 -11.81
C GLY A 4 12.23 15.54 -12.64
N TYR A 5 13.40 15.58 -12.00
CA TYR A 5 14.67 15.21 -12.63
C TYR A 5 14.61 13.74 -13.10
N TYR A 6 14.61 13.52 -14.42
CA TYR A 6 14.67 12.20 -15.02
C TYR A 6 16.14 11.76 -15.20
N GLY A 7 16.47 10.53 -14.82
CA GLY A 7 17.68 9.84 -15.32
C GLY A 7 18.93 9.78 -14.45
N GLN A 8 18.91 10.26 -13.20
CA GLN A 8 20.02 10.05 -12.26
C GLN A 8 19.55 9.37 -10.97
N ALA A 9 20.34 8.43 -10.47
CA ALA A 9 20.11 7.82 -9.16
C ALA A 9 20.18 8.90 -8.07
N GLY A 10 19.26 8.84 -7.11
CA GLY A 10 19.25 9.79 -5.99
C GLY A 10 20.45 9.60 -5.07
N THR A 11 20.89 10.67 -4.40
CA THR A 11 21.86 10.57 -3.30
C THR A 11 21.21 9.91 -2.09
N VAL A 12 21.84 8.86 -1.56
CA VAL A 12 21.38 8.22 -0.33
C VAL A 12 21.61 9.16 0.86
N GLY A 13 20.53 9.60 1.49
CA GLY A 13 20.59 10.46 2.68
C GLY A 13 20.83 9.72 3.99
N ALA A 14 20.44 8.44 4.03
CA ALA A 14 20.56 7.56 5.17
C ALA A 14 20.46 6.12 4.68
N SER A 15 21.38 5.23 5.10
CA SER A 15 21.37 3.81 4.74
C SER A 15 20.08 3.13 5.18
N TYR A 16 19.50 2.25 4.36
CA TYR A 16 18.29 1.54 4.75
C TYR A 16 18.55 0.61 5.94
N TYR A 17 17.68 0.66 6.96
CA TYR A 17 17.68 -0.28 8.08
C TYR A 17 16.42 -1.12 8.05
N LEU A 18 16.58 -2.39 8.40
CA LEU A 18 15.44 -3.26 8.60
C LEU A 18 14.54 -2.68 9.71
N PRO A 19 13.21 -2.72 9.52
CA PRO A 19 12.26 -2.37 10.57
C PRO A 19 12.52 -3.18 11.84
N THR A 20 12.49 -2.50 12.99
CA THR A 20 12.58 -3.13 14.32
C THR A 20 11.50 -2.55 15.21
N ILE A 21 10.67 -3.40 15.80
CA ILE A 21 9.59 -3.00 16.71
C ILE A 21 9.80 -3.66 18.10
N PRO A 22 10.36 -2.93 19.08
CA PRO A 22 10.68 -3.54 20.37
C PRO A 22 9.49 -3.69 21.31
N TYR A 23 8.49 -2.80 21.25
CA TYR A 23 7.46 -2.70 22.29
C TYR A 23 6.03 -2.53 21.77
N ASP A 24 5.84 -1.89 20.62
CA ASP A 24 4.53 -1.55 20.09
C ASP A 24 4.44 -1.71 18.57
N ASP A 25 3.21 -1.75 18.09
CA ASP A 25 2.88 -1.86 16.67
C ASP A 25 3.28 -0.58 15.94
N HIS A 26 4.09 -0.73 14.89
CA HIS A 26 4.59 0.41 14.12
C HIS A 26 4.09 0.35 12.67
N ARG A 27 3.86 1.55 12.13
CA ARG A 27 3.63 1.75 10.69
C ARG A 27 4.84 2.39 10.04
N TYR A 28 5.40 1.71 9.04
CA TYR A 28 6.48 2.22 8.21
C TYR A 28 5.90 2.72 6.89
N THR A 29 5.97 4.04 6.67
CA THR A 29 5.37 4.69 5.49
C THR A 29 6.46 5.18 4.55
N PHE A 30 6.39 4.75 3.30
CA PHE A 30 7.16 5.29 2.19
C PHE A 30 6.38 6.45 1.55
N PHE A 31 7.03 7.60 1.44
CA PHE A 31 6.49 8.75 0.71
C PHE A 31 7.39 9.07 -0.48
N LEU A 32 6.77 9.32 -1.63
CA LEU A 32 7.44 9.82 -2.82
C LEU A 32 6.98 11.25 -3.08
N TYR A 33 7.93 12.17 -3.26
CA TYR A 33 7.67 13.58 -3.53
C TYR A 33 8.28 13.99 -4.87
N CYS A 34 7.61 14.92 -5.57
CA CYS A 34 8.23 15.60 -6.70
C CYS A 34 9.14 16.72 -6.19
N GLN A 35 10.43 16.62 -6.51
CA GLN A 35 11.41 17.65 -6.21
C GLN A 35 11.37 18.74 -7.28
N GLN A 36 11.22 20.00 -6.87
CA GLN A 36 11.30 21.16 -7.76
C GLN A 36 12.77 21.60 -7.93
N ASP A 37 13.55 21.56 -6.84
CA ASP A 37 14.95 21.91 -6.79
C ASP A 37 15.82 20.74 -6.33
N LEU A 38 17.11 20.79 -6.66
CA LEU A 38 18.10 19.82 -6.18
C LEU A 38 18.26 19.93 -4.65
N ILE A 39 17.90 18.86 -3.93
CA ILE A 39 18.09 18.77 -2.49
C ILE A 39 19.47 18.15 -2.19
N LYS A 40 20.38 18.97 -1.64
CA LYS A 40 21.65 18.48 -1.12
C LYS A 40 21.45 17.86 0.27
N VAL A 41 21.45 16.54 0.34
CA VAL A 41 21.40 15.84 1.63
C VAL A 41 22.78 15.91 2.30
N LYS A 42 22.85 16.52 3.49
CA LYS A 42 24.09 16.60 4.27
C LYS A 42 24.25 15.34 5.10
N LYS A 43 25.31 14.56 4.81
CA LYS A 43 25.88 13.45 5.61
C LYS A 43 24.89 12.33 5.98
N GLU A 44 25.37 11.10 6.03
CA GLU A 44 24.57 9.96 6.47
C GLU A 44 24.06 10.18 7.90
N MET A 45 22.74 10.14 8.09
CA MET A 45 22.13 10.18 9.42
C MET A 45 22.36 8.84 10.14
N ASP A 46 22.93 8.89 11.34
CA ASP A 46 23.07 7.72 12.21
C ASP A 46 21.70 7.25 12.75
N ALA A 47 21.67 6.09 13.40
CA ALA A 47 20.43 5.52 13.94
C ALA A 47 19.72 6.45 14.94
N SER A 48 20.48 7.14 15.80
CA SER A 48 19.93 8.00 16.85
C SER A 48 19.29 9.27 16.29
N GLN A 49 19.87 9.83 15.23
CA GLN A 49 19.36 11.02 14.54
C GLN A 49 18.04 10.74 13.80
N ARG A 50 17.78 9.48 13.43
CA ARG A 50 16.54 9.06 12.74
C ARG A 50 15.32 9.02 13.65
N LEU A 51 15.50 8.70 14.94
CA LEU A 51 14.39 8.59 15.90
C LEU A 51 13.59 9.90 16.06
N ARG A 52 14.23 11.05 15.81
CA ARG A 52 13.60 12.38 15.92
C ARG A 52 13.31 13.01 14.56
N PHE A 53 13.39 12.23 13.48
CA PHE A 53 13.09 12.71 12.15
C PHE A 53 11.60 13.09 12.04
N ASN A 54 11.33 14.22 11.40
CA ASN A 54 9.96 14.71 11.22
C ASN A 54 9.72 15.01 9.74
N THR A 55 8.95 14.14 9.09
CA THR A 55 8.62 14.24 7.67
C THR A 55 7.95 15.56 7.32
N LYS A 56 7.02 16.06 8.15
CA LYS A 56 6.34 17.35 7.90
C LYS A 56 7.30 18.54 7.92
N LYS A 57 8.28 18.53 8.83
CA LYS A 57 9.33 19.58 8.86
C LYS A 57 10.23 19.47 7.64
N PHE A 58 10.60 18.26 7.23
CA PHE A 58 11.42 18.02 6.04
C PHE A 58 10.73 18.49 4.76
N THR A 59 9.46 18.12 4.54
CA THR A 59 8.71 18.51 3.35
C THR A 59 8.50 20.01 3.28
N LYS A 60 8.18 20.65 4.40
CA LYS A 60 8.07 22.13 4.49
C LYS A 60 9.39 22.82 4.19
N LYS A 61 10.50 22.31 4.72
CA LYS A 61 11.85 22.90 4.53
C LYS A 61 12.25 22.97 3.06
N TYR A 62 11.89 21.97 2.27
CA TYR A 62 12.26 21.88 0.86
C TYR A 62 11.11 22.13 -0.11
N GLY A 63 9.99 22.68 0.36
CA GLY A 63 8.87 23.05 -0.50
C GLY A 63 8.26 21.89 -1.30
N LEU A 64 8.34 20.66 -0.79
CA LEU A 64 7.97 19.44 -1.55
C LEU A 64 6.46 19.28 -1.81
N GLY A 65 5.63 20.04 -1.09
CA GLY A 65 4.17 19.94 -1.19
C GLY A 65 3.63 18.57 -0.76
N ASN A 66 2.63 18.08 -1.50
CA ASN A 66 1.98 16.80 -1.25
C ASN A 66 2.78 15.65 -1.87
N PRO A 67 2.81 14.46 -1.24
CA PRO A 67 3.41 13.29 -1.86
C PRO A 67 2.64 12.91 -3.13
N VAL A 68 3.36 12.49 -4.16
CA VAL A 68 2.76 12.00 -5.42
C VAL A 68 2.40 10.52 -5.34
N ALA A 69 3.05 9.78 -4.43
CA ALA A 69 2.68 8.42 -4.09
C ALA A 69 3.05 8.15 -2.63
N ALA A 70 2.33 7.21 -2.02
CA ALA A 70 2.64 6.69 -0.70
C ALA A 70 2.29 5.22 -0.63
N ASN A 71 3.06 4.46 0.14
CA ASN A 71 2.75 3.09 0.51
C ASN A 71 3.16 2.86 1.97
N PHE A 72 2.57 1.90 2.65
CA PHE A 72 2.98 1.54 4.00
C PHE A 72 2.84 0.05 4.26
N PHE A 73 3.58 -0.43 5.25
CA PHE A 73 3.29 -1.69 5.91
C PHE A 73 3.28 -1.45 7.43
N ALA A 74 2.54 -2.30 8.13
CA ALA A 74 2.52 -2.34 9.57
C ALA A 74 3.26 -3.57 10.06
N LEU A 75 3.97 -3.44 11.18
CA LEU A 75 4.47 -4.57 11.94
C LEU A 75 3.72 -4.56 13.26
N SER A 76 3.18 -5.73 13.62
CA SER A 76 2.55 -5.94 14.91
C SER A 76 3.47 -6.77 15.80
N THR A 77 3.38 -6.49 17.09
CA THR A 77 3.99 -7.29 18.16
C THR A 77 3.24 -8.61 18.38
N GLU A 78 2.00 -8.70 17.90
CA GLU A 78 1.20 -9.92 17.93
C GLU A 78 1.75 -10.94 16.92
N ALA A 79 1.79 -12.21 17.33
CA ALA A 79 2.13 -13.29 16.41
C ALA A 79 1.08 -13.33 15.29
N PRO A 80 1.48 -13.58 14.03
CA PRO A 80 0.51 -13.72 12.96
C PRO A 80 -0.46 -14.84 13.34
N GLU A 81 -1.75 -14.50 13.43
CA GLU A 81 -2.82 -15.49 13.51
C GLU A 81 -2.64 -16.47 12.33
N PRO A 82 -2.70 -17.79 12.56
CA PRO A 82 -2.54 -18.76 11.48
C PRO A 82 -3.58 -18.44 10.41
N ALA A 83 -3.12 -18.32 9.16
CA ALA A 83 -4.00 -18.05 8.04
C ALA A 83 -5.09 -19.13 8.00
N GLU A 84 -6.35 -18.74 8.22
CA GLU A 84 -7.51 -19.60 8.02
C GLU A 84 -7.39 -20.25 6.63
N GLU A 85 -7.33 -21.58 6.59
CA GLU A 85 -7.41 -22.34 5.35
C GLU A 85 -8.69 -21.92 4.64
N ILE A 86 -8.54 -21.27 3.48
CA ILE A 86 -9.66 -20.99 2.59
C ILE A 86 -10.14 -22.34 2.09
N SER A 87 -11.16 -22.91 2.76
CA SER A 87 -11.88 -24.07 2.24
C SER A 87 -12.51 -23.68 0.91
N GLU A 88 -11.98 -24.26 -0.15
CA GLU A 88 -12.42 -24.05 -1.52
C GLU A 88 -13.79 -24.74 -1.70
N SER A 89 -14.86 -24.05 -1.30
CA SER A 89 -16.23 -24.49 -1.56
C SER A 89 -16.51 -24.33 -3.06
N SER A 90 -16.34 -25.45 -3.77
CA SER A 90 -16.67 -25.58 -5.18
C SER A 90 -18.17 -25.42 -5.36
N SER A 91 -18.59 -24.36 -6.02
CA SER A 91 -19.96 -24.12 -6.43
C SER A 91 -20.38 -25.12 -7.52
N GLU A 92 -21.24 -26.08 -7.18
CA GLU A 92 -21.99 -26.84 -8.17
C GLU A 92 -23.00 -25.93 -8.86
N SER A 93 -22.86 -25.79 -10.19
CA SER A 93 -23.79 -25.09 -11.06
C SER A 93 -25.03 -25.95 -11.31
N GLU A 94 -26.20 -25.50 -10.86
CA GLU A 94 -27.47 -26.08 -11.28
C GLU A 94 -27.71 -25.79 -12.77
N SER A 95 -27.80 -26.87 -13.55
CA SER A 95 -28.12 -26.85 -14.98
C SER A 95 -29.62 -26.61 -15.19
N HIS A 96 -29.93 -25.56 -15.94
CA HIS A 96 -31.26 -25.23 -16.43
C HIS A 96 -31.68 -26.25 -17.51
N ASP A 97 -32.39 -27.33 -17.15
CA ASP A 97 -32.99 -28.25 -18.13
C ASP A 97 -34.34 -27.71 -18.62
N SER A 98 -34.38 -27.32 -19.89
CA SER A 98 -35.57 -26.89 -20.60
C SER A 98 -36.20 -28.11 -21.27
N ARG A 99 -37.45 -28.45 -20.95
CA ARG A 99 -38.23 -29.40 -21.76
C ARG A 99 -39.60 -28.84 -22.17
N PRO A 100 -40.09 -29.19 -23.38
CA PRO A 100 -41.19 -28.50 -24.05
C PRO A 100 -42.55 -29.22 -23.91
N GLY A 101 -43.63 -28.42 -23.89
CA GLY A 101 -45.03 -28.78 -24.23
C GLY A 101 -45.75 -29.70 -23.24
N GLY A 102 -47.01 -29.52 -22.85
CA GLY A 102 -48.08 -28.59 -23.18
C GLY A 102 -49.39 -29.23 -22.65
N LEU A 103 -50.42 -28.45 -22.30
CA LEU A 103 -51.82 -28.75 -22.62
C LEU A 103 -52.73 -27.58 -22.22
N LEU A 104 -53.54 -27.18 -23.18
CA LEU A 104 -54.59 -26.16 -23.13
C LEU A 104 -55.83 -26.67 -22.36
N ALA A 105 -56.59 -25.76 -21.73
CA ALA A 105 -58.05 -25.78 -21.78
C ALA A 105 -58.66 -24.43 -21.36
N PHE A 106 -59.13 -23.66 -22.34
CA PHE A 106 -60.18 -22.65 -22.21
C PHE A 106 -61.25 -23.04 -23.23
N ILE A 107 -62.50 -23.27 -22.80
CA ILE A 107 -63.68 -23.35 -23.67
C ILE A 107 -64.81 -22.54 -23.02
N PRO A 108 -65.50 -21.66 -23.77
CA PRO A 108 -66.45 -20.68 -23.24
C PRO A 108 -67.92 -21.16 -23.30
N ASN A 109 -68.79 -20.49 -22.53
CA ASN A 109 -70.00 -19.82 -23.01
C ASN A 109 -70.51 -18.83 -21.96
#